data_AF-A0A1F9V4K0-F1
#
_entry.id   AF-A0A1F9V4K0-F1
#
_cell.length_a   1.000
_cell.length_b   1.000
_cell.length_c   1.000
_cell.angle_alpha   90.00
_cell.angle_beta   90.00
_cell.angle_gamma   90.00
#
_symmetry.space_group_name_H-M   'P 1'
#
loop_
_entity.id
_entity.type
_entity.pdbx_description
1 polymer ?
#
loop_
_entity_poly.entity_id
_entity_poly.type
_entity_poly.pdbx_seq_one_letter_code
_entity_poly.pdbx_strand_id
1 'polypeptide(L)'
;MRKSMLVCGVLAAACFVAAAETTPPAVSTEAATDKKEAPEFLAFDKAKLGAVKFTHKAHADKVGCAACHEGKEPVFAQKLTGGLKMADMYAGKSCGACHNGKEMAVGKDKKIVFAAKGGCTKCHKKA
;
A
#
# COMPACT_ATOMS: atom_id res chain seq x y z
N MET A 1 -7.59 -72.60 33.79
CA MET A 1 -8.51 -73.25 32.83
C MET A 1 -8.43 -72.49 31.51
N ARG A 2 -8.21 -73.22 30.41
CA ARG A 2 -7.89 -72.69 29.08
C ARG A 2 -9.16 -72.44 28.25
N LYS A 3 -9.25 -71.29 27.58
CA LYS A 3 -9.89 -71.11 26.26
C LYS A 3 -9.45 -69.73 25.73
N SER A 4 -8.42 -69.65 24.88
CA SER A 4 -8.52 -69.63 23.41
C SER A 4 -9.62 -68.72 22.88
N MET A 5 -9.21 -67.65 22.19
CA MET A 5 -9.64 -67.13 20.86
C MET A 5 -8.93 -65.77 20.71
N LEU A 6 -7.73 -65.68 20.11
CA LEU A 6 -7.50 -65.43 18.67
C LEU A 6 -8.69 -64.71 18.02
N VAL A 7 -8.54 -63.44 17.58
CA VAL A 7 -8.40 -63.10 16.15
C VAL A 7 -8.09 -61.61 15.94
N CYS A 8 -7.19 -61.39 14.98
CA CYS A 8 -7.20 -60.40 13.91
C CYS A 8 -7.28 -58.88 14.15
N GLY A 9 -6.28 -58.21 13.57
CA GLY A 9 -6.42 -56.92 12.88
C GLY A 9 -6.37 -55.73 13.82
N VAL A 10 -5.55 -54.71 13.61
CA VAL A 10 -5.43 -53.98 12.35
C VAL A 10 -4.00 -53.49 12.16
N LEU A 11 -3.51 -53.70 10.94
CA LEU A 11 -2.23 -53.27 10.40
C LEU A 11 -2.00 -51.76 10.56
N ALA A 12 -0.76 -51.43 10.90
CA ALA A 12 -0.19 -50.11 10.80
C ALA A 12 -0.02 -49.65 9.33
N ALA A 13 0.21 -48.34 9.21
CA ALA A 13 0.83 -47.61 8.09
C ALA A 13 -0.02 -47.35 6.84
N ALA A 14 -0.80 -46.26 6.90
CA ALA A 14 -1.21 -45.53 5.72
C ALA A 14 -0.04 -44.67 5.22
N CYS A 15 0.66 -45.13 4.18
CA CYS A 15 1.47 -44.28 3.31
C CYS A 15 0.60 -43.88 2.11
N PHE A 16 0.10 -42.65 2.12
CA PHE A 16 -0.33 -41.96 0.90
C PHE A 16 0.58 -40.76 0.70
N VAL A 17 1.53 -40.91 -0.22
CA VAL A 17 2.31 -39.82 -0.80
C VAL A 17 1.79 -39.57 -2.21
N ALA A 18 1.69 -38.27 -2.50
CA ALA A 18 1.73 -37.62 -3.81
C ALA A 18 0.40 -37.23 -4.50
N ALA A 19 0.41 -35.91 -4.77
CA ALA A 19 -0.12 -35.21 -5.92
C ALA A 19 -1.63 -34.98 -5.98
N ALA A 20 -2.07 -33.93 -5.26
CA ALA A 20 -3.14 -33.09 -5.75
C ALA A 20 -2.56 -32.20 -6.88
N GLU A 21 -3.00 -32.48 -8.10
CA GLU A 21 -2.99 -31.52 -9.19
C GLU A 21 -3.96 -30.39 -8.82
N THR A 22 -3.51 -29.14 -8.86
CA THR A 22 -4.40 -28.04 -9.29
C THR A 22 -3.59 -27.08 -10.15
N THR A 23 -4.14 -26.91 -11.34
CA THR A 23 -3.80 -25.97 -12.39
C THR A 23 -3.71 -24.52 -11.88
N PRO A 24 -2.92 -23.67 -12.53
CA PRO A 24 -2.95 -22.23 -12.31
C PRO A 24 -4.19 -21.61 -12.97
N PRO A 25 -5.05 -20.87 -12.26
CA PRO A 25 -5.81 -19.79 -12.87
C PRO A 25 -4.91 -18.54 -12.82
N ALA A 26 -4.52 -18.04 -13.99
CA ALA A 26 -5.22 -16.92 -14.62
C ALA A 26 -5.00 -15.61 -13.84
N VAL A 27 -4.28 -14.68 -14.50
CA VAL A 27 -4.52 -13.23 -14.48
C VAL A 27 -5.67 -12.83 -13.56
N SER A 28 -5.34 -12.27 -12.39
CA SER A 28 -6.30 -11.52 -11.59
C SER A 28 -6.59 -10.18 -12.27
N THR A 29 -7.35 -10.23 -13.36
CA THR A 29 -8.39 -9.24 -13.60
C THR A 29 -9.56 -9.60 -12.69
N GLU A 30 -9.54 -9.07 -11.47
CA GLU A 30 -10.71 -9.02 -10.59
C GLU A 30 -11.11 -7.55 -10.54
N ALA A 31 -12.01 -7.15 -11.44
CA ALA A 31 -13.45 -7.07 -11.18
C ALA A 31 -13.78 -5.92 -10.23
N ALA A 32 -14.21 -4.82 -10.85
CA ALA A 32 -14.79 -3.68 -10.21
C ALA A 32 -15.94 -4.10 -9.28
N THR A 33 -15.87 -3.65 -8.02
CA THR A 33 -17.02 -3.52 -7.15
C THR A 33 -17.14 -2.04 -6.79
N ASP A 34 -18.36 -1.51 -6.89
CA ASP A 34 -18.77 -0.14 -6.59
C ASP A 34 -18.53 0.22 -5.11
N LYS A 35 -17.27 0.46 -4.77
CA LYS A 35 -16.82 1.40 -3.75
C LYS A 35 -15.69 2.15 -4.42
N LYS A 36 -15.71 3.48 -4.39
CA LYS A 36 -14.63 4.28 -4.97
C LYS A 36 -13.36 4.08 -4.13
N GLU A 37 -12.71 2.95 -4.31
CA GLU A 37 -11.48 2.56 -3.64
C GLU A 37 -10.36 3.49 -4.10
N ALA A 38 -9.53 3.95 -3.17
CA ALA A 38 -8.40 4.79 -3.51
C ALA A 38 -7.38 3.95 -4.31
N PRO A 39 -6.83 4.49 -5.41
CA PRO A 39 -5.82 3.77 -6.18
C PRO A 39 -4.58 3.52 -5.32
N GLU A 40 -4.00 2.33 -5.39
CA GLU A 40 -2.80 1.99 -4.61
C GLU A 40 -1.64 2.95 -4.91
N PHE A 41 -1.52 3.37 -6.18
CA PHE A 41 -0.51 4.31 -6.64
C PHE A 41 -1.07 5.43 -7.51
N LEU A 42 -0.47 6.61 -7.42
CA LEU A 42 -0.66 7.71 -8.36
C LEU A 42 0.66 8.01 -9.06
N ALA A 43 0.65 8.00 -10.40
CA ALA A 43 1.83 8.29 -11.22
C ALA A 43 1.82 9.74 -11.73
N PHE A 44 2.98 10.39 -11.66
CA PHE A 44 3.23 11.72 -12.18
C PHE A 44 4.43 11.69 -13.13
N ASP A 45 4.17 11.36 -14.40
CA ASP A 45 5.23 11.09 -15.39
C ASP A 45 5.75 12.36 -16.08
N LYS A 46 5.03 13.48 -15.95
CA LYS A 46 5.36 14.76 -16.59
C LYS A 46 6.40 15.58 -15.81
N ALA A 47 6.96 15.03 -14.75
CA ALA A 47 7.95 15.71 -13.93
C ALA A 47 9.32 15.75 -14.63
N LYS A 48 9.90 16.96 -14.74
CA LYS A 48 11.19 17.18 -15.44
C LYS A 48 12.36 16.37 -14.88
N LEU A 49 12.34 16.07 -13.58
CA LEU A 49 13.43 15.36 -12.89
C LEU A 49 13.25 13.84 -12.85
N GLY A 50 12.25 13.32 -13.54
CA GLY A 50 11.87 11.91 -13.52
C GLY A 50 10.49 11.69 -12.90
N ALA A 51 9.88 10.56 -13.25
CA ALA A 51 8.55 10.19 -12.82
C ALA A 51 8.46 10.09 -11.28
N VAL A 52 7.31 10.48 -10.74
CA VAL A 52 7.01 10.33 -9.32
C VAL A 52 5.90 9.30 -9.17
N LYS A 53 6.14 8.27 -8.36
CA LYS A 53 5.14 7.30 -7.96
C LYS A 53 4.76 7.54 -6.51
N PHE A 54 3.55 8.05 -6.29
CA PHE A 54 2.98 8.21 -4.96
C PHE A 54 2.30 6.92 -4.51
N THR A 55 2.57 6.47 -3.29
CA THR A 55 2.03 5.24 -2.70
C THR A 55 0.88 5.59 -1.76
N HIS A 56 -0.37 5.58 -2.25
CA HIS A 56 -1.53 6.04 -1.49
C HIS A 56 -1.72 5.23 -0.21
N LYS A 57 -1.66 3.89 -0.33
CA LYS A 57 -1.82 2.98 0.80
C LYS A 57 -0.83 3.26 1.93
N ALA A 58 0.45 3.46 1.60
CA ALA A 58 1.49 3.68 2.61
C ALA A 58 1.33 5.03 3.35
N HIS A 59 0.66 6.01 2.75
CA HIS A 59 0.33 7.26 3.43
C HIS A 59 -0.95 7.09 4.25
N ALA A 60 -2.00 6.49 3.68
CA ALA A 60 -3.25 6.22 4.36
C ALA A 60 -3.04 5.38 5.63
N ASP A 61 -2.21 4.34 5.58
CA ASP A 61 -1.88 3.48 6.73
C ASP A 61 -1.19 4.27 7.87
N LYS A 62 -0.52 5.39 7.56
CA LYS A 62 0.28 6.16 8.52
C LYS A 62 -0.46 7.36 9.11
N VAL A 63 -1.24 8.07 8.30
CA VAL A 63 -1.89 9.33 8.71
C VAL A 63 -3.40 9.32 8.56
N GLY A 64 -3.97 8.28 7.94
CA GLY A 64 -5.41 8.16 7.70
C GLY A 64 -5.92 9.03 6.55
N CYS A 65 -7.16 8.74 6.10
CA CYS A 65 -7.79 9.41 4.96
C CYS A 65 -8.06 10.90 5.24
N ALA A 66 -8.52 11.19 6.47
CA ALA A 66 -8.91 12.53 6.90
C ALA A 66 -7.75 13.53 6.85
N ALA A 67 -6.52 13.07 7.10
CA ALA A 67 -5.34 13.94 7.08
C ALA A 67 -5.07 14.59 5.71
N CYS A 68 -5.57 13.98 4.62
CA CYS A 68 -5.37 14.50 3.26
C CYS A 68 -6.66 15.11 2.68
N HIS A 69 -7.82 14.52 2.97
CA HIS A 69 -9.06 14.78 2.24
C HIS A 69 -10.14 15.50 3.04
N GLU A 70 -9.96 15.64 4.35
CA GLU A 70 -10.92 16.29 5.23
C GLU A 70 -10.31 17.53 5.89
N GLY A 71 -11.16 18.33 6.53
CA GLY A 71 -10.78 19.60 7.15
C GLY A 71 -11.25 20.82 6.37
N LYS A 72 -10.97 22.02 6.92
CA LYS A 72 -11.35 23.30 6.30
C LYS A 72 -10.59 23.56 4.99
N GLU A 73 -9.35 23.10 4.92
CA GLU A 73 -8.49 23.21 3.75
C GLU A 73 -7.83 21.85 3.49
N PRO A 74 -8.49 20.95 2.72
CA PRO A 74 -7.94 19.63 2.44
C PRO A 74 -6.68 19.73 1.59
N VAL A 75 -5.67 18.91 1.89
CA VAL A 75 -4.39 18.88 1.17
C VAL A 75 -4.59 18.40 -0.27
N PHE A 76 -5.51 17.45 -0.47
CA PHE A 76 -5.86 16.90 -1.78
C PHE A 76 -7.36 16.73 -1.93
N ALA A 77 -7.87 17.04 -3.12
CA ALA A 77 -9.22 16.67 -3.51
C ALA A 77 -9.33 15.14 -3.71
N GLN A 78 -10.55 14.61 -3.58
CA GLN A 78 -10.89 13.21 -3.82
C GLN A 78 -10.61 12.72 -5.25
N LYS A 79 -10.41 13.65 -6.18
CA LYS A 79 -9.93 13.41 -7.53
C LYS A 79 -8.97 14.52 -7.87
N LEU A 80 -7.76 14.16 -8.29
CA LEU A 80 -6.76 15.14 -8.67
C LEU A 80 -7.21 15.86 -9.95
N THR A 81 -7.31 17.18 -9.87
CA THR A 81 -7.58 18.05 -11.02
C THR A 81 -6.31 18.87 -11.30
N GLY A 82 -5.70 18.63 -12.47
CA GLY A 82 -4.47 19.31 -12.87
C GLY A 82 -3.18 18.72 -12.30
N GLY A 83 -2.08 19.46 -12.48
CA GLY A 83 -0.75 19.06 -12.06
C GLY A 83 -0.30 19.74 -10.76
N LEU A 84 0.57 19.05 -10.03
CA LEU A 84 1.21 19.59 -8.82
C LEU A 84 2.51 20.30 -9.20
N LYS A 85 2.78 21.46 -8.60
CA LYS A 85 4.02 22.22 -8.84
C LYS A 85 4.92 22.18 -7.61
N MET A 86 6.24 22.06 -7.82
CA MET A 86 7.21 22.12 -6.73
C MET A 86 7.19 23.46 -5.98
N ALA A 87 6.87 24.57 -6.66
CA ALA A 87 6.73 25.88 -6.01
C ALA A 87 5.65 25.88 -4.93
N ASP A 88 4.49 25.25 -5.21
CA ASP A 88 3.41 25.09 -4.24
C ASP A 88 3.84 24.19 -3.07
N MET A 89 4.59 23.13 -3.35
CA MET A 89 5.16 22.25 -2.30
C MET A 89 6.14 23.01 -1.40
N TYR A 90 6.98 23.86 -1.95
CA TYR A 90 7.88 24.69 -1.14
C TYR A 90 7.13 25.75 -0.32
N ALA A 91 5.93 26.15 -0.76
CA ALA A 91 5.02 27.00 -0.01
C ALA A 91 4.12 26.23 0.99
N GLY A 92 4.38 24.94 1.23
CA GLY A 92 3.65 24.14 2.21
C GLY A 92 2.32 23.56 1.71
N LYS A 93 2.08 23.53 0.40
CA LYS A 93 0.85 22.95 -0.19
C LYS A 93 1.09 21.54 -0.72
N SER A 94 0.01 20.78 -0.91
CA SER A 94 0.05 19.42 -1.48
C SER A 94 1.07 18.54 -0.73
N CYS A 95 2.03 17.91 -1.42
CA CYS A 95 3.07 17.08 -0.78
C CYS A 95 3.87 17.85 0.27
N GLY A 96 4.07 19.16 0.08
CA GLY A 96 4.82 20.02 0.99
C GLY A 96 4.10 20.36 2.29
N ALA A 97 2.80 20.07 2.42
CA ALA A 97 2.08 20.24 3.68
C ALA A 97 2.71 19.39 4.80
N CYS A 98 3.20 18.20 4.44
CA CYS A 98 3.86 17.26 5.34
C CYS A 98 5.36 17.15 5.06
N HIS A 99 5.77 17.12 3.79
CA HIS A 99 7.19 17.04 3.39
C HIS A 99 7.88 18.41 3.46
N ASN A 100 7.90 19.02 4.64
CA ASN A 100 8.46 20.35 4.90
C ASN A 100 9.67 20.32 5.86
N GLY A 101 10.11 19.15 6.32
CA GLY A 101 11.24 19.01 7.24
C GLY A 101 10.90 19.34 8.69
N LYS A 102 9.61 19.50 9.03
CA LYS A 102 9.15 19.77 10.40
C LYS A 102 8.57 18.49 11.01
N GLU A 103 8.51 18.51 12.33
CA GLU A 103 7.85 17.47 13.11
C GLU A 103 6.32 17.55 12.93
N MET A 104 5.69 16.40 12.72
CA MET A 104 4.24 16.27 12.68
C MET A 104 3.79 14.95 13.30
N ALA A 105 2.50 14.85 13.63
CA ALA A 105 1.90 13.60 14.07
C ALA A 105 1.80 12.61 12.91
N VAL A 106 2.33 11.40 13.11
CA VAL A 106 2.20 10.26 12.21
C VAL A 106 1.69 9.09 13.05
N GLY A 107 0.38 8.85 12.98
CA GLY A 107 -0.31 7.97 13.91
C GLY A 107 -0.24 8.52 15.34
N LYS A 108 0.29 7.73 16.27
CA LYS A 108 0.45 8.13 17.68
C LYS A 108 1.78 8.84 17.97
N ASP A 109 2.71 8.79 17.01
CA ASP A 109 4.07 9.27 17.20
C ASP A 109 4.27 10.63 16.55
N LYS A 110 5.26 11.39 17.05
CA LYS A 110 5.75 12.59 16.37
C LYS A 110 6.97 12.25 15.54
N LYS A 111 6.96 12.64 14.27
CA LYS A 111 8.04 12.34 13.33
C LYS A 111 8.35 13.54 12.44
N ILE A 112 9.64 13.78 12.23
CA ILE A 112 10.11 14.70 11.20
C ILE A 112 9.96 14.01 9.84
N VAL A 113 9.09 14.54 9.00
CA VAL A 113 8.95 14.10 7.61
C VAL A 113 9.93 14.91 6.76
N PHE A 114 10.68 14.23 5.89
CA PHE A 114 11.74 14.88 5.11
C PHE A 114 11.21 16.07 4.28
N ALA A 115 12.03 17.10 4.10
CA ALA A 115 11.67 18.24 3.27
C ALA A 115 11.72 17.91 1.77
N ALA A 116 10.72 18.36 1.02
CA ALA A 116 10.72 18.28 -0.44
C ALA A 116 11.88 19.10 -1.04
N LYS A 117 12.24 20.22 -0.40
CA LYS A 117 13.40 21.03 -0.77
C LYS A 117 14.67 20.27 -0.40
N GLY A 118 15.53 20.02 -1.40
CA GLY A 118 16.77 19.25 -1.23
C GLY A 118 16.59 17.73 -1.25
N GLY A 119 15.35 17.22 -1.17
CA GLY A 119 15.02 15.80 -1.16
C GLY A 119 14.63 15.21 -2.51
N CYS A 120 15.11 15.75 -3.63
CA CYS A 120 14.58 15.51 -4.98
C CYS A 120 14.40 14.02 -5.33
N THR A 121 15.42 13.19 -5.04
CA THR A 121 15.46 11.76 -5.38
C THR A 121 14.58 10.86 -4.50
N LYS A 122 13.99 11.43 -3.44
CA LYS A 122 13.04 10.71 -2.58
C LYS A 122 11.71 10.48 -3.31
N CYS A 123 11.34 11.38 -4.23
CA CYS A 123 10.11 11.28 -5.01
C CYS A 123 10.40 11.03 -6.49
N HIS A 124 11.34 11.79 -7.07
CA HIS A 124 11.68 11.67 -8.48
C HIS A 124 12.62 10.49 -8.70
N LYS A 125 12.15 9.50 -9.45
CA LYS A 125 12.98 8.40 -9.94
C LYS A 125 13.36 8.72 -11.37
N LYS A 126 14.66 8.74 -11.66
CA LYS A 126 15.13 8.73 -13.04
C LYS A 126 14.62 7.44 -13.65
N ALA A 127 13.91 7.59 -14.77
CA ALA A 127 13.60 6.48 -15.65
C ALA A 127 14.91 5.96 -16.27
#